data_AF-A0A8X8YMV7-F1
#
_entry.id   AF-A0A8X8YMV7-F1
#
_cell.length_a   1.000
_cell.length_b   1.000
_cell.length_c   1.000
_cell.angle_alpha   90.00
_cell.angle_beta   90.00
_cell.angle_gamma   90.00
#
_symmetry.space_group_name_H-M   'P 1'
#
loop_
_entity.id
_entity.type
_entity.pdbx_description
1 polymer ?
#
loop_
_entity_poly.entity_id
_entity_poly.type
_entity_poly.pdbx_seq_one_letter_code
_entity_poly.pdbx_strand_id
1 'polypeptide(L)'
;MAAPKAMGALALLVVMAFLSRGSSAVGRQLKFNAKQGEFKILQVADMHFGDGKRTACLDVLPRQAPSCSDLNTTAFIRRMILAERPNLIVFTGDNIFGFDASDAVKSMNQAFGPAVNTGIPWAAVLGNHDQESTLSREGVMTHIVGMKNTLSQLNSGGSHVDGFGNYNLEVHGAEFSRMENKSVLNLYMLDSGDYSTVPSIPGYGWIKPSQQLWFQHTSGRLQVSKLLIELIDSLLNSCYINNPN
;
A
#
# COMPACT_ATOMS: atom_id res chain seq x y z
N MET A 1 54.94 -53.15 30.43
CA MET A 1 53.50 -53.21 30.07
C MET A 1 52.97 -51.78 30.08
N ALA A 2 52.78 -51.19 28.91
CA ALA A 2 52.24 -49.84 28.76
C ALA A 2 51.08 -49.90 27.76
N ALA A 3 49.89 -49.53 28.24
CA ALA A 3 48.65 -49.49 27.51
C ALA A 3 48.61 -48.33 26.50
N PRO A 4 47.82 -48.42 25.41
CA PRO A 4 47.74 -47.35 24.41
C PRO A 4 46.95 -46.16 24.95
N LYS A 5 47.43 -44.95 24.64
CA LYS A 5 46.72 -43.69 24.93
C LYS A 5 45.52 -43.57 24.00
N ALA A 6 44.32 -43.47 24.57
CA ALA A 6 43.08 -43.18 23.88
C ALA A 6 43.11 -41.78 23.24
N MET A 7 42.81 -41.70 21.94
CA MET A 7 42.39 -40.47 21.28
C MET A 7 40.91 -40.24 21.62
N GLY A 8 40.63 -39.33 22.54
CA GLY A 8 39.30 -38.76 22.75
C GLY A 8 39.19 -37.45 22.00
N ALA A 9 38.43 -37.43 20.90
CA ALA A 9 38.16 -36.24 20.12
C ALA A 9 37.34 -35.23 20.95
N LEU A 10 37.85 -34.00 21.06
CA LEU A 10 37.13 -32.87 21.63
C LEU A 10 36.09 -32.40 20.60
N ALA A 11 34.85 -32.86 20.72
CA ALA A 11 33.75 -32.37 19.89
C ALA A 11 33.42 -30.94 20.32
N LEU A 12 33.93 -29.96 19.57
CA LEU A 12 33.57 -28.55 19.73
C LEU A 12 32.13 -28.36 19.22
N LEU A 13 31.16 -28.42 20.13
CA LEU A 13 29.77 -28.04 19.87
C LEU A 13 29.71 -26.52 19.63
N VAL A 14 29.89 -26.10 18.38
CA VAL A 14 29.54 -24.75 17.93
C VAL A 14 28.02 -24.68 17.88
N VAL A 15 27.41 -24.24 18.98
CA VAL A 15 26.02 -23.80 18.98
C VAL A 15 25.98 -22.51 18.16
N MET A 16 25.75 -22.62 16.86
CA MET A 16 25.29 -21.48 16.08
C MET A 16 23.92 -21.12 16.59
N ALA A 17 23.87 -20.17 17.52
CA ALA A 17 22.64 -19.46 17.83
C ALA A 17 22.20 -18.76 16.53
N PHE A 18 21.30 -19.41 15.79
CA PHE A 18 20.49 -18.72 14.81
C PHE A 18 19.64 -17.74 15.61
N LEU A 19 20.15 -16.53 15.78
CA LEU A 19 19.32 -15.37 16.03
C LEU A 19 18.40 -15.29 14.80
N SER A 20 17.23 -15.92 14.91
CA SER A 20 16.09 -15.51 14.13
C SER A 20 15.89 -14.04 14.46
N ARG A 21 16.44 -13.17 13.60
CA ARG A 21 15.90 -11.83 13.43
C ARG A 21 14.46 -12.06 13.02
N GLY A 22 13.58 -12.17 14.00
CA GLY A 22 12.19 -11.86 13.79
C GLY A 22 12.20 -10.47 13.17
N SER A 23 11.92 -10.40 11.86
CA SER A 23 11.51 -9.15 11.25
C SER A 23 10.22 -8.78 11.94
N SER A 24 10.33 -8.06 13.05
CA SER A 24 9.29 -7.11 13.43
C SER A 24 9.06 -6.28 12.19
N ALA A 25 7.84 -6.34 11.63
CA ALA A 25 7.42 -5.50 10.53
C ALA A 25 7.35 -4.05 11.03
N VAL A 26 8.52 -3.44 11.25
CA VAL A 26 8.69 -2.00 11.20
C VAL A 26 8.32 -1.64 9.76
N GLY A 27 7.14 -1.06 9.58
CA GLY A 27 6.57 -0.76 8.26
C GLY A 27 7.62 -0.09 7.38
N ARG A 28 7.83 -0.64 6.17
CA ARG A 28 8.83 -0.12 5.25
C ARG A 28 8.47 1.31 4.87
N GLN A 29 9.18 2.28 5.44
CA GLN A 29 8.98 3.71 5.17
C GLN A 29 9.21 3.97 3.68
N LEU A 30 8.26 4.65 3.04
CA LEU A 30 8.41 5.08 1.64
C LEU A 30 9.43 6.23 1.61
N LYS A 31 10.46 6.09 0.79
CA LYS A 31 11.54 7.08 0.65
C LYS A 31 11.92 7.27 -0.81
N PHE A 32 12.26 8.50 -1.19
CA PHE A 32 12.92 8.76 -2.47
C PHE A 32 14.24 8.00 -2.58
N ASN A 33 14.61 7.58 -3.78
CA ASN A 33 15.85 6.87 -4.03
C ASN A 33 17.06 7.75 -3.70
N ALA A 34 18.02 7.26 -2.91
CA ALA A 34 19.18 8.04 -2.48
C ALA A 34 20.15 8.45 -3.61
N LYS A 35 20.20 7.70 -4.70
CA LYS A 35 21.09 7.96 -5.83
C LYS A 35 20.45 8.84 -6.89
N GLN A 36 19.19 8.55 -7.23
CA GLN A 36 18.49 9.21 -8.33
C GLN A 36 17.60 10.36 -7.87
N GLY A 37 17.23 10.40 -6.58
CA GLY A 37 16.24 11.36 -6.07
C GLY A 37 14.84 11.13 -6.64
N GLU A 38 14.55 9.93 -7.15
CA GLU A 38 13.28 9.56 -7.79
C GLU A 38 12.43 8.67 -6.89
N PHE A 39 11.11 8.79 -7.00
CA PHE A 39 10.14 7.90 -6.41
C PHE A 39 9.06 7.57 -7.45
N LYS A 40 9.01 6.32 -7.90
CA LYS A 40 8.10 5.87 -8.97
C LYS A 40 6.87 5.17 -8.37
N ILE A 41 5.70 5.60 -8.79
CA ILE A 41 4.41 4.99 -8.44
C ILE A 41 3.81 4.36 -9.70
N LEU A 42 3.43 3.08 -9.63
CA LEU A 42 2.58 2.46 -10.64
C LEU A 42 1.12 2.54 -10.16
N GLN A 43 0.31 3.34 -10.85
CA GLN A 43 -1.13 3.42 -10.60
C GLN A 43 -1.87 2.40 -11.47
N VAL A 44 -2.78 1.65 -10.86
CA VAL A 44 -3.68 0.69 -11.52
C VAL A 44 -5.10 1.06 -11.13
N ALA A 45 -6.00 1.12 -12.10
CA ALA A 45 -7.40 1.50 -11.88
C ALA A 45 -8.31 0.61 -12.72
N ASP A 46 -9.56 0.47 -12.30
CA ASP A 46 -10.66 -0.06 -13.11
C ASP A 46 -10.38 -1.45 -13.68
N MET A 47 -9.73 -2.31 -12.89
CA MET A 47 -9.43 -3.67 -13.31
C MET A 47 -10.70 -4.48 -13.57
N HIS A 48 -11.77 -4.18 -12.83
CA HIS A 48 -13.04 -4.89 -12.92
C HIS A 48 -12.86 -6.41 -12.86
N PHE A 49 -11.97 -6.87 -11.97
CA PHE A 49 -11.56 -8.27 -11.90
C PHE A 49 -12.72 -9.14 -11.36
N GLY A 50 -13.04 -10.22 -12.04
CA GLY A 50 -14.07 -11.18 -11.62
C GLY A 50 -13.46 -12.45 -11.03
N ASP A 51 -13.96 -13.59 -11.51
CA ASP A 51 -13.55 -14.94 -11.13
C ASP A 51 -12.24 -15.46 -11.78
N GLY A 52 -11.35 -14.58 -12.24
CA GLY A 52 -10.05 -14.96 -12.78
C GLY A 52 -10.15 -15.58 -14.17
N LYS A 53 -9.65 -16.81 -14.33
CA LYS A 53 -9.70 -17.54 -15.61
C LYS A 53 -11.13 -17.80 -16.10
N ARG A 54 -12.11 -17.82 -15.18
CA ARG A 54 -13.52 -18.12 -15.50
C ARG A 54 -14.29 -16.90 -16.00
N THR A 55 -13.77 -15.69 -15.79
CA THR A 55 -14.39 -14.45 -16.26
C THR A 55 -14.26 -14.37 -17.77
N ALA A 56 -15.40 -14.23 -18.46
CA ALA A 56 -15.42 -13.98 -19.88
C ALA A 56 -15.22 -12.48 -20.11
N CYS A 57 -14.35 -12.11 -21.06
CA CYS A 57 -14.22 -10.71 -21.43
C CYS A 57 -15.44 -10.24 -22.22
N LEU A 58 -15.89 -9.02 -21.91
CA LEU A 58 -16.87 -8.28 -22.67
C LEU A 58 -16.16 -7.37 -23.70
N ASP A 59 -16.88 -7.00 -24.76
CA ASP A 59 -16.44 -6.02 -25.76
C ASP A 59 -15.08 -6.27 -26.43
N VAL A 60 -14.71 -7.55 -26.59
CA VAL A 60 -13.52 -7.99 -27.33
C VAL A 60 -13.89 -8.50 -28.72
N LEU A 61 -12.91 -8.50 -29.65
CA LEU A 61 -13.13 -9.08 -30.97
C LEU A 61 -13.48 -10.59 -30.84
N PRO A 62 -14.34 -11.16 -31.71
CA PRO A 62 -14.73 -12.57 -31.63
C PRO A 62 -13.54 -13.54 -31.60
N ARG A 63 -12.43 -13.19 -32.27
CA ARG A 63 -11.18 -13.99 -32.26
C ARG A 63 -10.44 -13.98 -30.93
N GLN A 64 -10.67 -12.97 -30.07
CA GLN A 64 -10.02 -12.83 -28.77
C GLN A 64 -10.82 -13.49 -27.65
N ALA A 65 -12.15 -13.48 -27.76
CA ALA A 65 -13.09 -13.98 -26.75
C ALA A 65 -12.73 -15.38 -26.19
N PRO A 66 -12.35 -16.40 -27.00
CA PRO A 66 -12.06 -17.74 -26.46
C PRO A 66 -10.84 -17.81 -25.52
N SER A 67 -9.95 -16.82 -25.58
CA SER A 67 -8.69 -16.80 -24.83
C SER A 67 -8.61 -15.67 -23.80
N CYS A 68 -9.63 -14.81 -23.75
CA CYS A 68 -9.62 -13.62 -22.91
C CYS A 68 -10.24 -13.93 -21.54
N SER A 69 -9.57 -13.49 -20.48
CA SER A 69 -10.04 -13.54 -19.10
C SER A 69 -9.29 -12.52 -18.24
N ASP A 70 -9.58 -12.44 -16.94
CA ASP A 70 -8.83 -11.56 -16.03
C ASP A 70 -7.33 -11.91 -15.92
N LEU A 71 -6.93 -13.10 -16.38
CA LEU A 71 -5.51 -13.45 -16.48
C LEU A 71 -4.75 -12.55 -17.46
N ASN A 72 -5.44 -11.97 -18.44
CA ASN A 72 -4.86 -10.96 -19.34
C ASN A 72 -4.47 -9.70 -18.56
N THR A 73 -5.35 -9.22 -17.66
CA THR A 73 -5.09 -8.10 -16.74
C THR A 73 -3.94 -8.44 -15.78
N THR A 74 -3.97 -9.64 -15.18
CA THR A 74 -2.87 -10.15 -14.33
C THR A 74 -1.53 -10.11 -15.07
N ALA A 75 -1.49 -10.62 -16.30
CA ALA A 75 -0.29 -10.67 -17.11
C ALA A 75 0.19 -9.25 -17.52
N PHE A 76 -0.75 -8.34 -17.82
CA PHE A 76 -0.44 -6.95 -18.11
C PHE A 76 0.21 -6.25 -16.92
N ILE A 77 -0.39 -6.32 -15.74
CA ILE A 77 0.14 -5.69 -14.52
C ILE A 77 1.52 -6.25 -14.18
N ARG A 78 1.74 -7.57 -14.29
CA ARG A 78 3.06 -8.17 -14.10
C ARG A 78 4.11 -7.61 -15.07
N ARG A 79 3.76 -7.45 -16.35
CA ARG A 79 4.68 -6.84 -17.34
C ARG A 79 5.00 -5.39 -16.97
N MET A 80 4.00 -4.61 -16.55
CA MET A 80 4.21 -3.22 -16.12
C MET A 80 5.10 -3.12 -14.88
N ILE A 81 4.89 -3.96 -13.87
CA ILE A 81 5.75 -4.00 -12.67
C ILE A 81 7.20 -4.33 -13.06
N LEU A 82 7.41 -5.29 -13.96
CA LEU A 82 8.76 -5.69 -14.40
C LEU A 82 9.45 -4.60 -15.23
N ALA A 83 8.72 -3.93 -16.11
CA ALA A 83 9.24 -2.86 -16.96
C ALA A 83 9.55 -1.61 -16.13
N GLU A 84 8.63 -1.21 -15.26
CA GLU A 84 8.73 0.06 -14.55
C GLU A 84 9.52 -0.02 -13.26
N ARG A 85 9.56 -1.18 -12.60
CA ARG A 85 10.19 -1.39 -11.29
C ARG A 85 9.80 -0.29 -10.27
N PRO A 86 8.50 -0.11 -9.98
CA PRO A 86 8.03 0.98 -9.14
C PRO A 86 8.46 0.82 -7.68
N ASN A 87 8.49 1.93 -6.95
CA ASN A 87 8.71 1.94 -5.50
C ASN A 87 7.41 1.64 -4.73
N LEU A 88 6.26 1.96 -5.31
CA LEU A 88 4.92 1.76 -4.76
C LEU A 88 3.94 1.40 -5.88
N ILE A 89 2.99 0.50 -5.61
CA ILE A 89 1.85 0.22 -6.49
C ILE A 89 0.59 0.76 -5.81
N VAL A 90 -0.23 1.52 -6.54
CA VAL A 90 -1.47 2.10 -5.99
C VAL A 90 -2.65 1.66 -6.84
N PHE A 91 -3.61 0.99 -6.22
CA PHE A 91 -4.88 0.63 -6.85
C PHE A 91 -5.96 1.65 -6.51
N THR A 92 -6.59 2.26 -7.52
CA THR A 92 -7.46 3.44 -7.31
C THR A 92 -8.95 3.17 -7.48
N GLY A 93 -9.40 1.96 -7.14
CA GLY A 93 -10.81 1.58 -7.16
C GLY A 93 -11.19 0.70 -8.34
N ASP A 94 -12.42 0.18 -8.28
CA ASP A 94 -12.98 -0.84 -9.18
C ASP A 94 -11.99 -1.96 -9.42
N ASN A 95 -11.46 -2.46 -8.30
CA ASN A 95 -10.49 -3.53 -8.24
C ASN A 95 -11.13 -4.85 -8.66
N ILE A 96 -12.36 -5.09 -8.19
CA ILE A 96 -13.22 -6.18 -8.63
C ILE A 96 -14.52 -5.63 -9.21
N PHE A 97 -15.15 -6.42 -10.08
CA PHE A 97 -16.49 -6.12 -10.56
C PHE A 97 -17.48 -7.09 -9.93
N GLY A 98 -18.34 -6.59 -9.03
CA GLY A 98 -19.13 -7.47 -8.17
C GLY A 98 -20.07 -8.42 -8.93
N PHE A 99 -20.57 -8.01 -10.09
CA PHE A 99 -21.42 -8.86 -10.95
C PHE A 99 -20.68 -10.10 -11.50
N ASP A 100 -19.38 -9.98 -11.79
CA ASP A 100 -18.56 -11.07 -12.34
C ASP A 100 -17.69 -11.76 -11.27
N ALA A 101 -17.66 -11.24 -10.04
CA ALA A 101 -16.95 -11.79 -8.90
C ALA A 101 -17.91 -12.59 -8.00
N SER A 102 -17.91 -13.92 -8.13
CA SER A 102 -18.78 -14.80 -7.31
C SER A 102 -18.33 -14.91 -5.84
N ASP A 103 -17.07 -14.57 -5.57
CA ASP A 103 -16.45 -14.57 -4.25
C ASP A 103 -15.46 -13.40 -4.18
N ALA A 104 -15.82 -12.35 -3.45
CA ALA A 104 -15.04 -11.12 -3.35
C ALA A 104 -13.61 -11.38 -2.83
N VAL A 105 -13.46 -12.26 -1.84
CA VAL A 105 -12.15 -12.58 -1.23
C VAL A 105 -11.25 -13.25 -2.26
N LYS A 106 -11.75 -14.28 -2.97
CA LYS A 106 -10.96 -14.97 -4.00
C LYS A 106 -10.61 -14.07 -5.17
N SER A 107 -11.53 -13.19 -5.56
CA SER A 107 -11.34 -12.25 -6.68
C SER A 107 -10.28 -11.21 -6.31
N MET A 108 -10.39 -10.57 -5.14
CA MET A 108 -9.37 -9.63 -4.64
C MET A 108 -7.99 -10.28 -4.46
N ASN A 109 -7.93 -11.50 -3.95
CA ASN A 109 -6.66 -12.23 -3.80
C ASN A 109 -5.96 -12.42 -5.16
N GLN A 110 -6.73 -12.65 -6.23
CA GLN A 110 -6.18 -12.76 -7.59
C GLN A 110 -5.85 -11.38 -8.17
N ALA A 111 -6.73 -10.40 -8.04
CA ALA A 111 -6.59 -9.03 -8.54
C ALA A 111 -5.32 -8.34 -8.01
N PHE A 112 -5.09 -8.42 -6.69
CA PHE A 112 -3.89 -7.86 -6.05
C PHE A 112 -2.67 -8.80 -6.09
N GLY A 113 -2.85 -10.04 -6.55
CA GLY A 113 -1.81 -11.06 -6.63
C GLY A 113 -0.51 -10.58 -7.31
N PRO A 114 -0.54 -9.82 -8.42
CA PRO A 114 0.66 -9.23 -9.00
C PRO A 114 1.46 -8.37 -8.02
N ALA A 115 0.82 -7.51 -7.23
CA ALA A 115 1.51 -6.66 -6.25
C ALA A 115 2.01 -7.48 -5.06
N VAL A 116 1.13 -8.29 -4.45
CA VAL A 116 1.41 -9.11 -3.26
C VAL A 116 2.64 -10.00 -3.45
N ASN A 117 2.80 -10.58 -4.65
CA ASN A 117 3.87 -11.54 -4.95
C ASN A 117 5.23 -10.89 -5.22
N THR A 118 5.32 -9.57 -5.41
CA THR A 118 6.57 -8.89 -5.77
C THR A 118 7.38 -8.39 -4.57
N GLY A 119 6.74 -8.26 -3.40
CA GLY A 119 7.36 -7.63 -2.23
C GLY A 119 7.50 -6.11 -2.34
N ILE A 120 6.97 -5.48 -3.39
CA ILE A 120 6.81 -4.03 -3.49
C ILE A 120 5.63 -3.64 -2.59
N PRO A 121 5.74 -2.59 -1.75
CA PRO A 121 4.60 -2.10 -0.99
C PRO A 121 3.51 -1.65 -1.95
N TRP A 122 2.27 -1.85 -1.54
CA TRP A 122 1.14 -1.46 -2.35
C TRP A 122 0.01 -0.94 -1.48
N ALA A 123 -0.86 -0.13 -2.04
CA ALA A 123 -2.02 0.41 -1.35
C ALA A 123 -3.22 0.41 -2.29
N ALA A 124 -4.42 0.46 -1.73
CA ALA A 124 -5.66 0.47 -2.49
C ALA A 124 -6.72 1.36 -1.85
N VAL A 125 -7.54 1.99 -2.69
CA VAL A 125 -8.85 2.54 -2.34
C VAL A 125 -9.93 1.78 -3.10
N LEU A 126 -11.18 2.03 -2.69
CA LEU A 126 -12.35 1.35 -3.21
C LEU A 126 -13.02 2.17 -4.30
N GLY A 127 -13.50 1.50 -5.34
CA GLY A 127 -14.43 2.07 -6.31
C GLY A 127 -15.87 1.74 -5.95
N ASN A 128 -16.81 2.07 -6.83
CA ASN A 128 -18.22 1.83 -6.60
C ASN A 128 -18.60 0.35 -6.76
N HIS A 129 -17.89 -0.41 -7.62
CA HIS A 129 -18.20 -1.82 -7.89
C HIS A 129 -17.64 -2.81 -6.86
N ASP A 130 -16.67 -2.37 -6.05
CA ASP A 130 -15.90 -3.28 -5.19
C ASP A 130 -16.74 -3.97 -4.09
N GLN A 131 -17.89 -3.39 -3.72
CA GLN A 131 -18.79 -3.92 -2.67
C GLN A 131 -19.99 -4.70 -3.20
N GLU A 132 -20.09 -4.91 -4.52
CA GLU A 132 -21.29 -5.49 -5.14
C GLU A 132 -21.27 -7.03 -5.17
N SER A 133 -20.24 -7.66 -4.59
CA SER A 133 -20.08 -9.11 -4.47
C SER A 133 -20.50 -9.60 -3.06
N THR A 134 -19.76 -10.54 -2.48
CA THR A 134 -20.09 -11.24 -1.22
C THR A 134 -19.65 -10.52 0.05
N LEU A 135 -19.00 -9.35 -0.05
CA LEU A 135 -18.54 -8.56 1.09
C LEU A 135 -19.14 -7.15 1.07
N SER A 136 -19.42 -6.62 2.26
CA SER A 136 -19.73 -5.20 2.43
C SER A 136 -18.50 -4.33 2.10
N ARG A 137 -18.71 -3.03 1.86
CA ARG A 137 -17.62 -2.06 1.66
C ARG A 137 -16.55 -2.12 2.78
N GLU A 138 -17.01 -2.20 4.04
CA GLU A 138 -16.14 -2.40 5.20
C GLU A 138 -15.38 -3.72 5.14
N GLY A 139 -16.07 -4.81 4.79
CA GLY A 139 -15.48 -6.13 4.66
C GLY A 139 -14.40 -6.20 3.58
N VAL A 140 -14.63 -5.53 2.44
CA VAL A 140 -13.66 -5.36 1.35
C VAL A 140 -12.42 -4.66 1.87
N MET A 141 -12.58 -3.48 2.50
CA MET A 141 -11.43 -2.74 3.01
C MET A 141 -10.67 -3.51 4.10
N THR A 142 -11.40 -4.17 5.01
CA THR A 142 -10.83 -5.01 6.07
C THR A 142 -10.01 -6.15 5.49
N HIS A 143 -10.51 -6.81 4.44
CA HIS A 143 -9.77 -7.84 3.74
C HIS A 143 -8.47 -7.28 3.13
N ILE A 144 -8.55 -6.16 2.40
CA ILE A 144 -7.40 -5.49 1.77
C ILE A 144 -6.31 -5.15 2.80
N VAL A 145 -6.69 -4.58 3.95
CA VAL A 145 -5.75 -4.22 5.04
C VAL A 145 -5.08 -5.46 5.65
N GLY A 146 -5.74 -6.61 5.63
CA GLY A 146 -5.17 -7.89 6.08
C GLY A 146 -4.20 -8.53 5.10
N MET A 147 -4.08 -8.03 3.87
CA MET A 147 -3.24 -8.64 2.84
C MET A 147 -1.75 -8.34 3.04
N LYS A 148 -0.91 -9.30 2.63
CA LYS A 148 0.55 -9.19 2.79
C LYS A 148 1.12 -7.97 2.05
N ASN A 149 2.01 -7.25 2.73
CA ASN A 149 2.75 -6.07 2.23
C ASN A 149 1.87 -4.89 1.78
N THR A 150 0.58 -4.88 2.15
CA THR A 150 -0.28 -3.72 1.95
C THR A 150 0.13 -2.58 2.88
N LEU A 151 0.02 -1.36 2.41
CA LEU A 151 0.09 -0.12 3.18
C LEU A 151 -1.30 0.49 3.36
N SER A 152 -2.34 -0.15 2.82
CA SER A 152 -3.73 0.26 3.05
C SER A 152 -4.06 0.25 4.53
N GLN A 153 -4.86 1.20 4.97
CA GLN A 153 -5.27 1.34 6.37
C GLN A 153 -6.78 1.53 6.45
N LEU A 154 -7.39 1.12 7.56
CA LEU A 154 -8.73 1.57 7.91
C LEU A 154 -8.70 3.06 8.27
N ASN A 155 -9.88 3.69 8.36
CA ASN A 155 -9.97 5.08 8.82
C ASN A 155 -9.26 5.24 10.17
N SER A 156 -8.51 6.33 10.35
CA SER A 156 -7.87 6.65 11.62
C SER A 156 -8.92 6.83 12.73
N GLY A 157 -8.70 6.24 13.90
CA GLY A 157 -9.55 6.45 15.07
C GLY A 157 -9.54 7.91 15.55
N GLY A 158 -10.68 8.40 16.04
CA GLY A 158 -10.80 9.72 16.70
C GLY A 158 -12.02 10.53 16.27
N SER A 159 -12.33 10.56 14.97
CA SER A 159 -13.51 11.21 14.42
C SER A 159 -14.17 10.33 13.35
N HIS A 160 -15.49 10.44 13.23
CA HIS A 160 -16.22 9.74 12.17
C HIS A 160 -15.87 10.36 10.80
N VAL A 161 -15.40 9.51 9.88
CA VAL A 161 -15.10 9.85 8.49
C VAL A 161 -15.92 8.92 7.61
N ASP A 162 -16.66 9.47 6.66
CA ASP A 162 -17.49 8.70 5.74
C ASP A 162 -16.64 7.76 4.88
N GLY A 163 -17.20 6.60 4.54
CA GLY A 163 -16.52 5.55 3.77
C GLY A 163 -15.49 4.77 4.60
N PHE A 164 -14.71 3.93 3.93
CA PHE A 164 -13.71 3.05 4.53
C PHE A 164 -12.38 3.17 3.79
N GLY A 165 -11.29 3.26 4.54
CA GLY A 165 -9.96 3.36 3.95
C GLY A 165 -9.60 4.78 3.52
N ASN A 166 -9.98 5.78 4.32
CA ASN A 166 -9.44 7.13 4.25
C ASN A 166 -8.14 7.20 5.07
N TYR A 167 -6.99 7.30 4.40
CA TYR A 167 -5.68 7.29 5.06
C TYR A 167 -4.63 8.10 4.27
N ASN A 168 -3.54 8.47 4.94
CA ASN A 168 -2.42 9.18 4.31
C ASN A 168 -1.18 8.30 4.31
N LEU A 169 -0.48 8.26 3.17
CA LEU A 169 0.86 7.68 3.08
C LEU A 169 1.89 8.79 2.90
N GLU A 170 2.89 8.79 3.78
CA GLU A 170 4.01 9.73 3.74
C GLU A 170 5.17 9.12 2.96
N VAL A 171 5.64 9.83 1.94
CA VAL A 171 6.90 9.54 1.24
C VAL A 171 7.94 10.52 1.76
N HIS A 172 8.97 9.98 2.38
CA HIS A 172 10.04 10.73 3.01
C HIS A 172 11.21 11.00 2.06
N GLY A 173 12.05 11.96 2.42
CA GLY A 173 13.24 12.28 1.63
C GLY A 173 14.21 11.11 1.48
N ALA A 174 15.15 11.28 0.57
CA ALA A 174 16.20 10.29 0.30
C ALA A 174 17.02 9.96 1.56
N GLU A 175 17.45 8.70 1.68
CA GLU A 175 18.39 8.25 2.72
C GLU A 175 19.67 9.09 2.68
N PHE A 176 20.22 9.43 3.85
CA PHE A 176 21.39 10.29 4.04
C PHE A 176 21.22 11.74 3.55
N SER A 177 20.01 12.16 3.18
CA SER A 177 19.71 13.55 2.87
C SER A 177 19.21 14.32 4.11
N ARG A 178 19.26 15.65 4.06
CA ARG A 178 18.65 16.53 5.09
C ARG A 178 17.13 16.31 5.25
N MET A 179 16.50 15.63 4.30
CA MET A 179 15.06 15.37 4.25
C MET A 179 14.72 13.92 4.62
N GLU A 180 15.69 13.06 4.98
CA GLU A 180 15.48 11.62 5.17
C GLU A 180 14.31 11.30 6.12
N ASN A 181 14.18 12.05 7.21
CA ASN A 181 13.14 11.85 8.22
C ASN A 181 11.97 12.83 8.05
N LYS A 182 11.92 13.57 6.94
CA LYS A 182 10.87 14.56 6.64
C LYS A 182 9.95 14.00 5.55
N SER A 183 8.65 14.04 5.77
CA SER A 183 7.67 13.78 4.71
C SER A 183 7.79 14.87 3.64
N VAL A 184 8.01 14.47 2.40
CA VAL A 184 8.21 15.36 1.25
C VAL A 184 7.09 15.25 0.22
N LEU A 185 6.39 14.10 0.17
CA LEU A 185 5.21 13.87 -0.66
C LEU A 185 4.19 13.09 0.18
N ASN A 186 2.93 13.50 0.10
CA ASN A 186 1.82 12.87 0.83
C ASN A 186 0.78 12.36 -0.17
N LEU A 187 0.39 11.10 -0.02
CA LEU A 187 -0.65 10.46 -0.81
C LEU A 187 -1.89 10.32 0.05
N TYR A 188 -2.92 11.12 -0.24
CA TYR A 188 -4.20 11.06 0.45
C TYR A 188 -5.12 10.07 -0.27
N MET A 189 -5.33 8.94 0.38
CA MET A 189 -6.18 7.85 -0.09
C MET A 189 -7.58 8.11 0.44
N LEU A 190 -8.55 8.26 -0.46
CA LEU A 190 -9.92 8.67 -0.14
C LEU A 190 -10.93 7.68 -0.73
N ASP A 191 -11.95 7.36 0.06
CA ASP A 191 -13.08 6.57 -0.39
C ASP A 191 -14.23 7.48 -0.84
N SER A 192 -14.36 7.75 -2.14
CA SER A 192 -15.45 8.60 -2.66
C SER A 192 -16.86 8.02 -2.55
N GLY A 193 -17.01 6.82 -1.99
CA GLY A 193 -18.26 6.09 -1.90
C GLY A 193 -18.60 5.37 -3.20
N ASP A 194 -19.82 4.85 -3.25
CA ASP A 194 -20.37 4.05 -4.34
C ASP A 194 -21.39 4.84 -5.17
N TYR A 195 -22.64 4.89 -4.72
CA TYR A 195 -23.77 5.51 -5.37
C TYR A 195 -24.33 6.62 -4.48
N SER A 196 -25.01 7.57 -5.11
CA SER A 196 -25.70 8.62 -4.39
C SER A 196 -26.79 8.03 -3.49
N THR A 197 -26.77 8.42 -2.22
CA THR A 197 -27.84 8.13 -1.26
C THR A 197 -28.91 9.23 -1.22
N VAL A 198 -28.76 10.29 -2.03
CA VAL A 198 -29.70 11.42 -2.09
C VAL A 198 -30.72 11.15 -3.20
N PRO A 199 -32.02 10.98 -2.90
CA PRO A 199 -33.01 10.55 -3.90
C PRO A 199 -33.14 11.45 -5.12
N SER A 200 -32.88 12.76 -4.96
CA SER A 200 -32.95 13.74 -6.06
C SER A 200 -31.69 13.80 -6.93
N ILE A 201 -30.62 13.10 -6.55
CA ILE A 201 -29.35 13.09 -7.27
C ILE A 201 -29.06 11.64 -7.65
N PRO A 202 -29.41 11.18 -8.86
CA PRO A 202 -29.08 9.83 -9.29
C PRO A 202 -27.58 9.72 -9.63
N GLY A 203 -27.07 8.48 -9.69
CA GLY A 203 -25.70 8.18 -10.10
C GLY A 203 -24.75 7.93 -8.94
N TYR A 204 -23.49 8.35 -9.10
CA TYR A 204 -22.39 8.00 -8.21
C TYR A 204 -22.33 8.84 -6.92
N GLY A 205 -21.62 8.31 -5.93
CA GLY A 205 -21.25 9.00 -4.71
C GLY A 205 -20.28 10.16 -4.94
N TRP A 206 -19.85 10.79 -3.84
CA TRP A 206 -18.88 11.89 -3.86
C TRP A 206 -18.23 12.05 -2.49
N ILE A 207 -17.09 12.74 -2.48
CA ILE A 207 -16.35 13.11 -1.26
C ILE A 207 -17.24 13.94 -0.32
N LYS A 208 -17.47 13.43 0.88
CA LYS A 208 -18.35 14.02 1.90
C LYS A 208 -17.62 15.09 2.74
N PRO A 209 -18.35 15.99 3.41
CA PRO A 209 -17.74 17.00 4.28
C PRO A 209 -16.82 16.43 5.36
N SER A 210 -17.13 15.25 5.92
CA SER A 210 -16.29 14.61 6.95
C SER A 210 -14.90 14.24 6.41
N GLN A 211 -14.82 13.82 5.14
CA GLN A 211 -13.58 13.47 4.46
C GLN A 211 -12.77 14.72 4.07
N GLN A 212 -13.46 15.79 3.67
CA GLN A 212 -12.82 17.10 3.45
C GLN A 212 -12.20 17.63 4.74
N LEU A 213 -12.93 17.53 5.85
CA LEU A 213 -12.46 17.93 7.18
C LEU A 213 -11.26 17.06 7.62
N TRP A 214 -11.35 15.74 7.43
CA TRP A 214 -10.23 14.81 7.67
C TRP A 214 -8.99 15.20 6.87
N PHE A 215 -9.14 15.50 5.58
CA PHE A 215 -8.04 15.92 4.71
C PHE A 215 -7.42 17.24 5.20
N GLN A 216 -8.25 18.23 5.56
CA GLN A 216 -7.79 19.53 6.08
C GLN A 216 -7.01 19.36 7.39
N HIS A 217 -7.51 18.57 8.34
CA HIS A 217 -6.80 18.31 9.60
C HIS A 217 -5.51 17.53 9.38
N THR A 218 -5.54 16.51 8.52
CA THR A 218 -4.37 15.67 8.25
C THR A 218 -3.28 16.47 7.54
N SER A 219 -3.62 17.21 6.50
CA SER A 219 -2.69 18.10 5.79
C SER A 219 -2.14 19.22 6.69
N GLY A 220 -2.99 19.85 7.51
CA GLY A 220 -2.58 20.87 8.48
C GLY A 220 -1.58 20.33 9.51
N ARG A 221 -1.82 19.14 10.07
CA ARG A 221 -0.90 18.49 11.03
C ARG A 221 0.48 18.24 10.42
N LEU A 222 0.54 17.85 9.15
CA LEU A 222 1.79 17.58 8.42
C LEU A 222 2.56 18.85 8.05
N GLN A 223 1.86 19.98 7.92
CA GLN A 223 2.48 21.29 7.72
C GLN A 223 3.01 21.88 9.04
N VAL A 224 2.26 21.74 10.14
CA VAL A 224 2.69 22.22 11.46
C VAL A 224 3.88 21.43 11.98
N SER A 225 3.92 20.11 11.77
CA SER A 225 5.11 19.31 12.11
C SER A 225 6.35 19.80 11.36
N LYS A 226 6.20 20.22 10.09
CA LYS A 226 7.27 20.84 9.31
C LYS A 226 7.75 22.16 9.92
N LEU A 227 6.83 23.07 10.28
CA LEU A 227 7.16 24.35 10.92
C LEU A 227 7.84 24.17 12.28
N LEU A 228 7.39 23.23 13.11
CA LEU A 228 7.98 22.96 14.42
C LEU A 228 9.41 22.41 14.29
N ILE A 229 9.65 21.52 13.31
CA ILE A 229 10.98 20.99 13.00
C ILE A 229 11.89 22.10 12.45
N GLU A 230 11.41 22.95 11.54
CA GLU A 230 12.19 24.09 11.02
C GLU A 230 12.55 25.09 12.14
N LEU A 231 11.65 25.34 13.08
CA LEU A 231 11.91 26.18 14.24
C LEU A 231 12.98 25.56 15.16
N ILE A 232 12.89 24.25 15.45
CA ILE A 232 13.89 23.53 16.25
C ILE A 232 15.25 23.52 15.54
N ASP A 233 15.30 23.21 14.23
CA ASP A 233 16.52 23.23 13.42
C ASP A 233 17.16 24.64 13.40
N SER A 234 16.34 25.69 13.31
CA SER A 234 16.82 27.09 13.38
C SER A 234 17.38 27.45 14.75
N LEU A 235 16.73 27.01 15.83
CA LEU A 235 17.20 27.25 17.20
C LEU A 235 18.50 26.49 17.47
N LEU A 236 18.60 25.23 17.05
CA LEU A 236 19.82 24.41 17.20
C LEU A 236 21.00 24.98 16.41
N ASN A 237 20.78 25.46 15.18
CA ASN A 237 21.83 26.11 14.38
C ASN A 237 22.27 27.45 14.99
N SER A 238 21.34 28.22 15.57
CA SER A 238 21.67 29.46 16.29
C SER A 238 22.52 29.21 17.54
N CYS A 239 22.25 28.12 18.27
CA CYS A 239 23.07 27.70 19.42
C CYS A 239 24.48 27.23 19.00
N TYR A 240 24.64 26.62 17.82
CA TYR A 240 25.94 26.20 17.30
C TYR A 240 26.81 27.36 16.80
N ILE A 241 26.20 28.44 16.27
CA ILE A 241 26.92 29.62 15.76
C ILE A 241 27.36 30.54 16.91
N ASN A 242 26.64 30.55 18.03
CA ASN A 242 26.93 31.43 19.18
C ASN A 242 27.82 30.81 20.26
N ASN A 243 28.53 29.72 19.97
CA ASN A 243 29.54 29.16 20.87
C ASN A 243 30.95 29.42 20.30
N PRO A 244 31.49 30.65 20.42
CA PRO A 244 32.90 30.88 20.14
C PRO A 244 33.70 30.19 21.24
N ASN A 245 34.60 29.28 20.85
CA ASN A 245 35.75 28.95 21.69
C ASN A 245 36.61 30.20 21.90
#